data_AF-A0A357TJF1-F1
#
_entry.id   AF-A0A357TJF1-F1
#
_cell.length_a   1.000
_cell.length_b   1.000
_cell.length_c   1.000
_cell.angle_alpha   90.00
_cell.angle_beta   90.00
_cell.angle_gamma   90.00
#
_symmetry.space_group_name_H-M   'P 1'
#
loop_
_entity.id
_entity.type
_entity.pdbx_description
1 polymer ?
#
loop_
_entity_poly.entity_id
_entity_poly.type
_entity_poly.pdbx_seq_one_letter_code
_entity_poly.pdbx_strand_id
1 'polypeptide(L)'
;MPFGHQYVATPYFWILLVYVLALGLWALPIAFKTKRTGSLILLGVVLIGLSVERSASRGDFKLTVLPLGSGSSLFVDPHYQKPLLIDCGSESGSRFSVVPFLRTRGYDEPPLSLVTHGERHHVQGFGELARAMSLPDLILNPTKFNSPYYKDLVEAADVADAASIVVARGNSVAGWDVLHPASGDRLPKADDNATMLARDVHGVRVLLLSDLGEAGQVNLLESGQDLRCDIVVVSMPGVGEPL
;
A
#
# COMPACT_ATOMS: atom_id res chain seq x y z
N MET A 1 4.91 -8.88 -26.41
CA MET A 1 3.62 -9.17 -27.07
C MET A 1 3.13 -7.89 -27.73
N PRO A 2 2.68 -7.90 -28.99
CA PRO A 2 2.05 -6.71 -29.56
C PRO A 2 0.74 -6.43 -28.80
N PHE A 3 0.46 -5.17 -28.48
CA PHE A 3 -0.69 -4.68 -27.68
C PHE A 3 -0.64 -4.85 -26.15
N GLY A 4 0.50 -5.24 -25.57
CA GLY A 4 0.69 -5.15 -24.11
C GLY A 4 0.77 -3.69 -23.66
N HIS A 5 0.02 -3.34 -22.61
CA HIS A 5 0.20 -2.09 -21.89
C HIS A 5 0.86 -2.39 -20.54
N GLN A 6 1.73 -1.50 -20.09
CA GLN A 6 2.29 -1.50 -18.75
C GLN A 6 1.95 -0.15 -18.14
N TYR A 7 1.46 -0.16 -16.92
CA TYR A 7 1.33 1.06 -16.14
C TYR A 7 2.71 1.49 -15.69
N VAL A 8 3.08 2.74 -15.97
CA VAL A 8 4.34 3.32 -15.49
C VAL A 8 3.99 4.50 -14.60
N ALA A 9 4.73 4.66 -13.50
CA ALA A 9 4.61 5.84 -12.65
C ALA A 9 4.71 7.12 -13.49
N THR A 10 3.94 8.14 -13.10
CA THR A 10 3.95 9.42 -13.78
C THR A 10 5.38 9.98 -13.83
N PRO A 11 5.92 10.26 -15.03
CA PRO A 11 7.27 10.79 -15.15
C PRO A 11 7.33 12.18 -14.52
N TYR A 12 8.46 12.49 -13.90
CA TYR A 12 8.67 13.78 -13.27
C TYR A 12 8.51 14.91 -14.30
N PHE A 13 7.88 16.01 -13.87
CA PHE A 13 7.55 17.14 -14.76
C PHE A 13 8.78 17.69 -15.50
N TRP A 14 9.95 17.69 -14.88
CA TRP A 14 11.19 18.17 -15.52
C TRP A 14 11.65 17.24 -16.65
N ILE A 15 11.41 15.92 -16.59
CA ILE A 15 11.72 14.99 -17.70
C ILE A 15 10.87 15.36 -18.91
N LEU A 16 9.59 15.67 -18.70
CA LEU A 16 8.68 16.12 -19.75
C LEU A 16 9.14 17.45 -20.34
N LEU A 17 9.60 18.38 -19.51
CA LEU A 17 10.15 19.67 -19.96
C LEU A 17 11.43 19.49 -20.80
N VAL A 18 12.37 18.64 -20.35
CA VAL A 18 13.58 18.29 -21.10
C VAL A 18 13.22 17.62 -22.42
N TYR A 19 12.24 16.72 -22.42
CA TYR A 19 11.74 16.05 -23.63
C TYR A 19 11.13 17.04 -24.65
N VAL A 20 10.28 17.97 -24.19
CA VAL A 20 9.67 19.00 -25.06
C VAL A 20 10.74 19.93 -25.63
N LEU A 21 11.70 20.37 -24.80
CA LEU A 21 12.82 21.19 -25.27
C LEU A 21 13.68 20.45 -26.30
N ALA A 22 13.93 19.16 -26.08
CA ALA A 22 14.65 18.32 -27.03
C ALA A 22 13.95 18.23 -28.38
N LEU A 23 12.64 17.96 -28.37
CA LEU A 23 11.81 17.92 -29.59
C LEU A 23 11.82 19.25 -30.32
N GLY A 24 11.66 20.37 -29.60
CA GLY A 24 11.71 21.72 -30.16
C GLY A 24 13.06 22.02 -30.83
N LEU A 25 14.17 21.66 -30.18
CA LEU A 25 15.52 21.81 -30.74
C LEU A 25 15.75 20.91 -31.96
N TRP A 26 15.16 19.72 -31.99
CA TRP A 26 15.28 18.77 -33.11
C TRP A 26 14.50 19.20 -34.35
N ALA A 27 13.34 19.85 -34.16
CA ALA A 27 12.47 20.36 -35.22
C ALA A 27 13.06 21.58 -35.95
N LEU A 28 14.02 22.29 -35.35
CA LEU A 28 14.66 23.44 -35.99
C LEU A 28 15.65 22.99 -37.09
N PRO A 29 15.62 23.61 -38.29
CA PRO A 29 16.41 23.20 -39.45
C PRO A 29 17.91 23.52 -39.35
N ILE A 30 18.34 24.24 -38.30
CA ILE A 30 19.69 24.84 -38.20
C ILE A 30 20.76 23.85 -37.70
N ALA A 31 20.39 22.69 -37.15
CA ALA A 31 21.30 21.92 -36.28
C ALA A 31 21.87 20.59 -36.86
N PHE A 32 21.95 20.36 -38.17
CA PHE A 32 22.34 19.03 -38.70
C PHE A 32 23.72 18.49 -38.25
N LYS A 33 24.73 19.34 -37.95
CA LYS A 33 26.04 18.91 -37.39
C LYS A 33 26.10 18.93 -35.86
N THR A 34 25.35 19.82 -35.21
CA THR A 34 25.26 19.99 -33.74
C THR A 34 24.26 19.05 -33.08
N LYS A 35 23.38 18.38 -33.87
CA LYS A 35 22.35 17.45 -33.37
C LYS A 35 22.93 16.25 -32.62
N ARG A 36 24.09 15.72 -33.02
CA ARG A 36 24.74 14.57 -32.34
C ARG A 36 25.35 14.94 -30.98
N THR A 37 26.03 16.08 -30.89
CA THR A 37 26.59 16.56 -29.62
C THR A 37 25.48 17.06 -28.69
N GLY A 38 24.47 17.74 -29.22
CA GLY A 38 23.29 18.16 -28.47
C GLY A 38 22.48 16.98 -27.90
N SER A 39 22.29 15.89 -28.65
CA SER A 39 21.61 14.69 -28.15
C SER A 39 22.40 14.00 -27.03
N LEU A 40 23.74 13.98 -27.10
CA LEU A 40 24.58 13.42 -26.04
C LEU A 40 24.55 14.28 -24.78
N ILE A 41 24.57 15.61 -24.91
CA ILE A 41 24.45 16.53 -23.77
C ILE A 41 23.07 16.36 -23.11
N LEU A 42 22.00 16.32 -23.90
CA LEU A 42 20.64 16.10 -23.40
C LEU A 42 20.52 14.77 -22.66
N LEU A 43 21.04 13.68 -23.25
CA LEU A 43 21.08 12.37 -22.60
C LEU A 43 21.85 12.44 -21.28
N GLY A 44 22.99 13.12 -21.26
CA GLY A 44 23.77 13.37 -20.04
C GLY A 44 22.97 14.12 -18.97
N VAL A 45 22.25 15.19 -19.34
CA VAL A 45 21.38 15.96 -18.42
C VAL A 45 20.25 15.09 -17.88
N VAL A 46 19.61 14.27 -18.72
CA VAL A 46 18.56 13.32 -18.28
C VAL A 46 19.13 12.30 -17.31
N LEU A 47 20.29 11.70 -17.61
CA LEU A 47 20.92 10.72 -16.74
C LEU A 47 21.36 11.32 -15.39
N ILE A 48 21.90 12.53 -15.40
CA ILE A 48 22.25 13.26 -14.17
C ILE A 48 21.00 13.59 -13.37
N GLY A 49 19.95 14.11 -14.00
CA GLY A 49 18.67 14.41 -13.33
C GLY A 49 18.06 13.16 -12.70
N LEU A 50 18.03 12.04 -13.42
CA LEU A 50 17.58 10.75 -12.91
C LEU A 50 18.45 10.26 -11.74
N SER A 51 19.77 10.47 -11.80
CA SER A 51 20.69 10.10 -10.73
C SER A 51 20.47 10.94 -9.46
N VAL A 52 20.28 12.25 -9.62
CA VAL A 52 20.00 13.18 -8.53
C VAL A 52 18.68 12.85 -7.86
N GLU A 53 17.61 12.63 -8.63
CA GLU A 53 16.32 12.26 -8.07
C GLU A 53 16.35 10.90 -7.40
N ARG A 54 16.98 9.91 -8.04
CA ARG A 54 17.14 8.59 -7.45
C ARG A 54 17.87 8.68 -6.12
N SER A 55 18.86 9.57 -6.00
CA SER A 55 19.58 9.83 -4.75
C SER A 55 18.72 10.59 -3.73
N ALA A 56 17.97 11.61 -4.17
CA ALA A 56 17.12 12.43 -3.31
C ALA A 56 15.96 11.63 -2.70
N SER A 57 15.42 10.66 -3.45
CA SER A 57 14.37 9.77 -2.96
C SER A 57 14.90 8.54 -2.20
N ARG A 58 16.22 8.42 -2.00
CA ARG A 58 16.78 7.31 -1.21
C ARG A 58 16.31 7.41 0.22
N GLY A 59 15.69 6.35 0.69
CA GLY A 59 15.16 6.28 2.05
C GLY A 59 13.80 6.94 2.21
N ASP A 60 13.15 7.39 1.14
CA ASP A 60 11.75 7.84 1.24
C ASP A 60 10.88 6.70 1.79
N PHE A 61 10.03 7.07 2.75
CA PHE A 61 8.96 6.22 3.25
C PHE A 61 7.66 6.98 3.07
N LYS A 62 6.72 6.41 2.31
CA LYS A 62 5.43 7.03 2.05
C LYS A 62 4.32 6.13 2.55
N LEU A 63 3.55 6.63 3.51
CA LEU A 63 2.29 6.04 3.94
C LEU A 63 1.16 6.89 3.36
N THR A 64 0.32 6.31 2.52
CA THR A 64 -0.82 6.99 1.89
C THR A 64 -2.11 6.41 2.43
N VAL A 65 -2.95 7.24 3.05
CA VAL A 65 -4.32 6.87 3.42
C VAL A 65 -5.23 7.19 2.24
N LEU A 66 -5.91 6.17 1.68
CA LEU A 66 -6.77 6.35 0.52
C LEU A 66 -8.15 6.86 0.96
N PRO A 67 -8.67 7.95 0.36
CA PRO A 67 -9.97 8.50 0.72
C PRO A 67 -11.07 7.60 0.17
N LEU A 68 -11.65 6.76 1.03
CA LEU A 68 -12.74 5.87 0.67
C LEU A 68 -14.07 6.37 1.24
N GLY A 69 -15.17 6.08 0.54
CA GLY A 69 -16.52 6.37 1.04
C GLY A 69 -16.99 5.43 2.16
N SER A 70 -16.36 4.27 2.29
CA SER A 70 -16.57 3.33 3.39
C SER A 70 -15.34 2.44 3.60
N GLY A 71 -15.03 2.19 4.87
CA GLY A 71 -13.87 1.44 5.34
C GLY A 71 -12.55 2.13 5.10
N SER A 72 -11.47 1.35 5.21
CA SER A 72 -10.11 1.85 5.12
C SER A 72 -9.31 1.14 4.03
N SER A 73 -8.34 1.85 3.48
CA SER A 73 -7.26 1.27 2.68
C SER A 73 -6.04 2.17 2.80
N LEU A 74 -4.92 1.58 3.17
CA LEU A 74 -3.65 2.27 3.31
C LEU A 74 -2.64 1.65 2.36
N PHE A 75 -1.81 2.49 1.75
CA PHE A 75 -0.74 2.04 0.88
C PHE A 75 0.61 2.50 1.44
N VAL A 76 1.48 1.54 1.73
CA VAL A 76 2.83 1.74 2.23
C VAL A 76 3.81 1.51 1.09
N ASP A 77 4.64 2.51 0.82
CA ASP A 77 5.64 2.51 -0.26
C ASP A 77 7.02 2.82 0.33
N PRO A 78 7.72 1.80 0.86
CA PRO A 78 9.08 1.93 1.37
C PRO A 78 10.11 1.81 0.22
N HIS A 79 11.08 2.72 0.15
CA HIS A 79 12.04 2.75 -0.98
C HIS A 79 12.85 1.45 -1.19
N TYR A 80 13.15 0.69 -0.12
CA TYR A 80 14.02 -0.49 -0.17
C TYR A 80 13.29 -1.83 0.06
N GLN A 81 11.97 -1.80 0.25
CA GLN A 81 11.19 -2.99 0.55
C GLN A 81 10.00 -3.09 -0.40
N LYS A 82 9.34 -4.24 -0.42
CA LYS A 82 8.12 -4.39 -1.20
C LYS A 82 7.03 -3.46 -0.64
N PRO A 83 6.23 -2.83 -1.49
CA PRO A 83 5.04 -2.09 -1.07
C PRO A 83 4.06 -3.02 -0.36
N LEU A 84 3.24 -2.45 0.53
CA LEU A 84 2.20 -3.15 1.26
C LEU A 84 0.89 -2.38 1.10
N LEU A 85 -0.16 -3.06 0.64
CA LEU A 85 -1.53 -2.57 0.71
C LEU A 85 -2.16 -3.11 1.99
N ILE A 86 -2.79 -2.27 2.80
CA ILE A 86 -3.49 -2.68 4.03
C ILE A 86 -4.95 -2.38 3.81
N ASP A 87 -5.78 -3.42 3.77
CA ASP A 87 -7.19 -3.42 3.39
C ASP A 87 -7.46 -2.83 2.00
N CYS A 88 -8.64 -3.13 1.46
CA CYS A 88 -9.05 -2.69 0.12
C CYS A 88 -10.39 -1.95 0.11
N GLY A 89 -10.94 -1.67 1.30
CA GLY A 89 -12.21 -0.99 1.42
C GLY A 89 -13.40 -1.81 0.91
N SER A 90 -14.47 -1.10 0.54
CA SER A 90 -15.62 -1.66 -0.17
C SER A 90 -15.34 -1.85 -1.68
N GLU A 91 -16.24 -2.55 -2.36
CA GLU A 91 -16.20 -2.74 -3.82
C GLU A 91 -16.10 -1.41 -4.60
N SER A 92 -16.92 -0.42 -4.25
CA SER A 92 -16.84 0.91 -4.88
C SER A 92 -15.55 1.64 -4.50
N GLY A 93 -15.11 1.56 -3.25
CA GLY A 93 -13.86 2.15 -2.79
C GLY A 93 -12.65 1.61 -3.57
N SER A 94 -12.58 0.29 -3.73
CA SER A 94 -11.53 -0.37 -4.52
C SER A 94 -11.57 0.04 -5.99
N ARG A 95 -12.75 -0.08 -6.62
CA ARG A 95 -12.92 0.21 -8.05
C ARG A 95 -12.60 1.64 -8.44
N PHE A 96 -13.00 2.61 -7.62
CA PHE A 96 -12.87 4.04 -7.96
C PHE A 96 -11.66 4.72 -7.33
N SER A 97 -11.05 4.16 -6.29
CA SER A 97 -9.90 4.78 -5.60
C SER A 97 -8.67 3.90 -5.61
N VAL A 98 -8.75 2.66 -5.08
CA VAL A 98 -7.56 1.79 -4.91
C VAL A 98 -6.96 1.37 -6.26
N VAL A 99 -7.78 0.82 -7.17
CA VAL A 99 -7.32 0.35 -8.48
C VAL A 99 -6.74 1.50 -9.32
N PRO A 100 -7.43 2.66 -9.49
CA PRO A 100 -6.84 3.79 -10.20
C PRO A 100 -5.57 4.31 -9.54
N PHE A 101 -5.52 4.37 -8.20
CA PHE A 101 -4.33 4.78 -7.47
C PHE A 101 -3.13 3.86 -7.75
N LEU A 102 -3.28 2.54 -7.64
CA LEU A 102 -2.21 1.58 -7.94
C LEU A 102 -1.73 1.71 -9.39
N ARG A 103 -2.65 1.88 -10.34
CA ARG A 103 -2.30 2.11 -11.75
C ARG A 103 -1.52 3.41 -11.96
N THR A 104 -1.88 4.50 -11.26
CA THR A 104 -1.11 5.76 -11.34
C THR A 104 0.31 5.64 -10.78
N ARG A 105 0.53 4.65 -9.90
CA ARG A 105 1.85 4.29 -9.37
C ARG A 105 2.61 3.28 -10.23
N GLY A 106 2.01 2.80 -11.32
CA GLY A 106 2.64 1.88 -12.26
C GLY A 106 2.57 0.40 -11.87
N TYR A 107 1.59 0.02 -11.04
CA TYR A 107 1.35 -1.38 -10.71
C TYR A 107 0.41 -2.01 -11.73
N ASP A 108 0.87 -3.08 -12.39
CA ASP A 108 0.06 -3.96 -13.22
C ASP A 108 -0.61 -5.07 -12.38
N GLU A 109 0.06 -5.50 -11.31
CA GLU A 109 -0.39 -6.48 -10.32
C GLU A 109 -0.41 -5.83 -8.93
N PRO A 110 -1.34 -6.19 -8.04
CA PRO A 110 -1.39 -5.61 -6.71
C PRO A 110 -0.19 -6.06 -5.87
N PRO A 111 0.26 -5.21 -4.94
CA PRO A 111 1.31 -5.57 -3.99
C PRO A 111 0.83 -6.63 -2.99
N LEU A 112 1.76 -7.14 -2.18
CA LEU A 112 1.44 -7.89 -0.96
C LEU A 112 0.40 -7.12 -0.16
N SER A 113 -0.65 -7.81 0.28
CA SER A 113 -1.80 -7.18 0.89
C SER A 113 -2.11 -7.75 2.27
N LEU A 114 -2.22 -6.88 3.27
CA LEU A 114 -2.67 -7.24 4.62
C LEU A 114 -4.19 -7.06 4.73
N VAL A 115 -4.85 -8.08 5.26
CA VAL A 115 -6.26 -8.00 5.68
C VAL A 115 -6.29 -7.84 7.20
N THR A 116 -6.73 -6.68 7.68
CA THR A 116 -6.70 -6.37 9.11
C THR A 116 -7.71 -7.21 9.88
N HIS A 117 -8.92 -7.35 9.35
CA HIS A 117 -10.00 -8.16 9.92
C HIS A 117 -11.09 -8.43 8.86
N GLY A 118 -12.11 -9.19 9.26
CA GLY A 118 -13.09 -9.75 8.33
C GLY A 118 -14.26 -8.84 7.94
N GLU A 119 -14.34 -7.58 8.35
CA GLU A 119 -15.54 -6.78 8.02
C GLU A 119 -15.65 -6.47 6.55
N ARG A 120 -16.91 -6.46 6.08
CA ARG A 120 -17.25 -6.30 4.67
C ARG A 120 -16.56 -5.09 4.05
N HIS A 121 -16.57 -3.95 4.73
CA HIS A 121 -16.09 -2.71 4.16
C HIS A 121 -14.56 -2.56 4.19
N HIS A 122 -13.82 -3.57 4.64
CA HIS A 122 -12.36 -3.68 4.52
C HIS A 122 -11.95 -4.74 3.49
N VAL A 123 -12.72 -5.82 3.40
CA VAL A 123 -12.38 -7.02 2.62
C VAL A 123 -13.02 -7.04 1.24
N GLN A 124 -14.23 -6.50 1.08
CA GLN A 124 -15.00 -6.64 -0.16
C GLN A 124 -14.24 -6.08 -1.38
N GLY A 125 -13.43 -5.05 -1.19
CA GLY A 125 -12.63 -4.44 -2.25
C GLY A 125 -11.59 -5.35 -2.89
N PHE A 126 -11.15 -6.42 -2.20
CA PHE A 126 -10.20 -7.37 -2.77
C PHE A 126 -10.78 -8.16 -3.95
N GLY A 127 -12.09 -8.40 -3.96
CA GLY A 127 -12.76 -9.02 -5.10
C GLY A 127 -12.68 -8.16 -6.36
N GLU A 128 -12.83 -6.83 -6.22
CA GLU A 128 -12.66 -5.89 -7.33
C GLU A 128 -11.20 -5.77 -7.76
N LEU A 129 -10.28 -5.74 -6.79
CA LEU A 129 -8.85 -5.71 -7.06
C LEU A 129 -8.44 -6.93 -7.90
N ALA A 130 -8.90 -8.12 -7.52
CA ALA A 130 -8.67 -9.38 -8.22
C ALA A 130 -9.22 -9.38 -9.66
N ARG A 131 -10.42 -8.82 -9.86
CA ARG A 131 -11.05 -8.70 -11.20
C ARG A 131 -10.32 -7.71 -12.10
N ALA A 132 -9.80 -6.63 -11.54
CA ALA A 132 -9.22 -5.52 -12.31
C ALA A 132 -7.71 -5.67 -12.58
N MET A 133 -7.01 -6.46 -11.76
CA MET A 133 -5.56 -6.68 -11.82
C MET A 133 -5.30 -8.19 -11.72
N SER A 134 -5.02 -8.68 -10.51
CA SER A 134 -4.90 -10.10 -10.15
C SER A 134 -5.13 -10.22 -8.64
N LEU A 135 -5.24 -11.44 -8.12
CA LEU A 135 -5.35 -11.64 -6.68
C LEU A 135 -3.98 -11.42 -6.01
N PRO A 136 -3.85 -10.57 -4.98
CA PRO A 136 -2.58 -10.37 -4.29
C PRO A 136 -2.20 -11.55 -3.41
N ASP A 137 -0.90 -11.71 -3.16
CA ASP A 137 -0.42 -12.44 -1.99
C ASP A 137 -0.99 -11.79 -0.72
N LEU A 138 -1.41 -12.61 0.25
CA LEU A 138 -2.14 -12.16 1.42
C LEU A 138 -1.35 -12.34 2.71
N ILE A 139 -1.41 -11.32 3.55
CA ILE A 139 -1.14 -11.41 4.97
C ILE A 139 -2.50 -11.43 5.67
N LEU A 140 -2.76 -12.50 6.42
CA LEU A 140 -4.03 -12.74 7.08
C LEU A 140 -3.89 -12.65 8.59
N ASN A 141 -4.95 -12.18 9.21
CA ASN A 141 -5.15 -12.23 10.64
C ASN A 141 -5.46 -13.68 11.10
N PRO A 142 -4.96 -14.15 12.26
CA PRO A 142 -5.19 -15.50 12.77
C PRO A 142 -6.64 -15.78 13.15
N THR A 143 -7.44 -14.73 13.37
CA THR A 143 -8.83 -14.83 13.75
C THR A 143 -9.68 -15.36 12.59
N LYS A 144 -10.46 -16.41 12.89
CA LYS A 144 -11.42 -16.97 11.94
C LYS A 144 -12.70 -16.14 11.94
N PHE A 145 -12.80 -15.21 11.00
CA PHE A 145 -13.99 -14.37 10.83
C PHE A 145 -15.15 -15.14 10.18
N ASN A 146 -16.37 -14.82 10.60
CA ASN A 146 -17.59 -15.43 10.05
C ASN A 146 -18.12 -14.74 8.77
N SER A 147 -17.50 -13.62 8.38
CA SER A 147 -17.88 -12.82 7.21
C SER A 147 -17.79 -13.64 5.92
N PRO A 148 -18.85 -13.67 5.08
CA PRO A 148 -18.81 -14.37 3.80
C PRO A 148 -17.72 -13.79 2.89
N TYR A 149 -17.57 -12.46 2.84
CA TYR A 149 -16.54 -11.79 2.03
C TYR A 149 -15.12 -12.21 2.39
N TYR A 150 -14.85 -12.43 3.68
CA TYR A 150 -13.55 -12.93 4.13
C TYR A 150 -13.31 -14.38 3.73
N LYS A 151 -14.33 -15.23 3.86
CA LYS A 151 -14.25 -16.64 3.45
C LYS A 151 -14.04 -16.76 1.94
N ASP A 152 -14.81 -16.00 1.16
CA ASP A 152 -14.69 -15.96 -0.30
C ASP A 152 -13.29 -15.49 -0.73
N LEU A 153 -12.70 -14.51 -0.04
CA LEU A 153 -11.32 -14.06 -0.30
C LEU A 153 -10.29 -15.14 -0.03
N VAL A 154 -10.37 -15.80 1.12
CA VAL A 154 -9.43 -16.88 1.49
C VAL A 154 -9.57 -18.07 0.55
N GLU A 155 -10.80 -18.44 0.18
CA GLU A 155 -11.06 -19.49 -0.80
C GLU A 155 -10.54 -19.11 -2.19
N ALA A 156 -10.76 -17.86 -2.63
CA ALA A 156 -10.21 -17.37 -3.89
C ALA A 156 -8.68 -17.40 -3.90
N ALA A 157 -8.03 -17.10 -2.76
CA ALA A 157 -6.58 -17.18 -2.61
C ALA A 157 -6.04 -18.61 -2.73
N ASP A 158 -6.73 -19.57 -2.11
CA ASP A 158 -6.39 -21.00 -2.22
C ASP A 158 -6.57 -21.50 -3.66
N VAL A 159 -7.69 -21.16 -4.32
CA VAL A 159 -7.98 -21.55 -5.70
C VAL A 159 -6.99 -20.93 -6.70
N ALA A 160 -6.54 -19.71 -6.44
CA ALA A 160 -5.59 -18.99 -7.29
C ALA A 160 -4.12 -19.34 -7.00
N ASP A 161 -3.83 -20.21 -6.02
CA ASP A 161 -2.47 -20.50 -5.52
C ASP A 161 -1.70 -19.23 -5.10
N ALA A 162 -2.43 -18.22 -4.59
CA ALA A 162 -1.84 -17.00 -4.08
C ALA A 162 -1.21 -17.27 -2.70
N ALA A 163 0.01 -16.77 -2.46
CA ALA A 163 0.68 -17.05 -1.21
C ALA A 163 -0.06 -16.36 -0.06
N SER A 164 -0.43 -17.12 0.97
CA SER A 164 -1.04 -16.58 2.18
C SER A 164 -0.19 -16.87 3.41
N ILE A 165 0.05 -15.84 4.22
CA ILE A 165 0.75 -15.97 5.50
C ILE A 165 -0.13 -15.43 6.63
N VAL A 166 -0.19 -16.16 7.74
CA VAL A 166 -0.96 -15.75 8.91
C VAL A 166 -0.02 -15.12 9.93
N VAL A 167 -0.39 -13.94 10.46
CA VAL A 167 0.47 -13.19 11.40
C VAL A 167 -0.29 -12.79 12.65
N ALA A 168 0.31 -13.05 13.81
CA ALA A 168 -0.19 -12.69 15.12
C ALA A 168 0.83 -11.82 15.87
N ARG A 169 0.43 -11.33 17.05
CA ARG A 169 1.28 -10.56 17.97
C ARG A 169 2.67 -11.19 18.11
N GLY A 170 3.71 -10.37 17.95
CA GLY A 170 5.11 -10.78 18.03
C GLY A 170 5.71 -11.25 16.71
N ASN A 171 4.92 -11.37 15.63
CA ASN A 171 5.46 -11.56 14.28
C ASN A 171 5.91 -10.23 13.67
N SER A 172 6.82 -10.30 12.70
CA SER A 172 7.24 -9.15 11.88
C SER A 172 7.10 -9.49 10.41
N VAL A 173 6.44 -8.64 9.63
CA VAL A 173 6.08 -8.88 8.22
C VAL A 173 6.16 -7.60 7.41
N ALA A 174 6.79 -7.64 6.22
CA ALA A 174 6.97 -6.47 5.36
C ALA A 174 7.60 -5.24 6.07
N GLY A 175 8.43 -5.49 7.10
CA GLY A 175 9.04 -4.45 7.92
C GLY A 175 8.10 -3.79 8.94
N TRP A 176 6.97 -4.44 9.26
CA TRP A 176 6.03 -4.04 10.31
C TRP A 176 5.96 -5.11 11.39
N ASP A 177 5.97 -4.69 12.65
CA ASP A 177 5.75 -5.57 13.78
C ASP A 177 4.26 -5.65 14.09
N VAL A 178 3.76 -6.87 14.29
CA VAL A 178 2.36 -7.13 14.61
C VAL A 178 2.19 -7.07 16.12
N LEU A 179 1.37 -6.13 16.59
CA LEU A 179 1.11 -5.92 18.02
C LEU A 179 -0.20 -6.56 18.48
N HIS A 180 -1.13 -6.82 17.57
CA HIS A 180 -2.44 -7.42 17.84
C HIS A 180 -2.98 -8.07 16.55
N PRO A 181 -3.77 -9.15 16.61
CA PRO A 181 -4.21 -9.89 17.80
C PRO A 181 -3.18 -10.90 18.32
N ALA A 182 -3.30 -11.33 19.57
CA ALA A 182 -2.54 -12.46 20.07
C ALA A 182 -3.00 -13.78 19.42
N SER A 183 -2.09 -14.77 19.36
CA SER A 183 -2.45 -16.07 18.81
C SER A 183 -3.43 -16.80 19.73
N GLY A 184 -4.54 -17.29 19.18
CA GLY A 184 -5.55 -18.06 19.91
C GLY A 184 -6.58 -17.21 20.65
N ASP A 185 -6.38 -15.90 20.78
CA ASP A 185 -7.38 -14.98 21.29
C ASP A 185 -8.42 -14.70 20.20
N ARG A 186 -9.69 -14.77 20.58
CA ARG A 186 -10.81 -14.34 19.73
C ARG A 186 -11.77 -13.52 20.56
N LEU A 187 -11.80 -12.22 20.30
CA LEU A 187 -12.79 -11.33 20.88
C LEU A 187 -14.14 -11.46 20.13
N PRO A 188 -15.27 -11.07 20.76
CA PRO A 188 -16.59 -11.32 20.20
C PRO A 188 -16.87 -10.60 18.89
N LYS A 189 -16.41 -9.35 18.75
CA LYS A 189 -16.62 -8.53 17.56
C LYS A 189 -15.42 -8.60 16.60
N ALA A 190 -15.63 -8.30 15.33
CA ALA A 190 -14.61 -8.48 14.29
C ALA A 190 -13.52 -7.38 14.37
N ASP A 191 -13.94 -6.13 14.49
CA ASP A 191 -13.14 -4.94 14.81
C ASP A 191 -12.22 -5.11 16.03
N ASP A 192 -12.72 -5.71 17.12
CA ASP A 192 -11.94 -6.00 18.34
C ASP A 192 -10.75 -6.94 18.05
N ASN A 193 -10.78 -7.68 16.94
CA ASN A 193 -9.72 -8.59 16.54
C ASN A 193 -8.79 -8.00 15.46
N ALA A 194 -8.91 -6.72 15.10
CA ALA A 194 -8.17 -6.12 13.98
C ALA A 194 -6.65 -6.17 14.13
N THR A 195 -5.96 -6.43 13.02
CA THR A 195 -4.49 -6.46 13.01
C THR A 195 -3.93 -5.06 13.24
N MET A 196 -3.18 -4.89 14.32
CA MET A 196 -2.47 -3.66 14.63
C MET A 196 -0.99 -3.81 14.28
N LEU A 197 -0.44 -2.81 13.60
CA LEU A 197 0.96 -2.79 13.17
C LEU A 197 1.73 -1.64 13.81
N ALA A 198 3.03 -1.88 14.03
CA ALA A 198 4.00 -0.89 14.45
C ALA A 198 5.21 -0.89 13.52
N ARG A 199 5.81 0.28 13.31
CA ARG A 199 7.06 0.39 12.58
C ARG A 199 7.83 1.63 12.96
N ASP A 200 9.12 1.48 13.13
CA ASP A 200 10.07 2.58 13.23
C ASP A 200 10.60 2.97 11.85
N VAL A 201 10.48 4.25 11.52
CA VAL A 201 10.93 4.82 10.25
C VAL A 201 11.75 6.06 10.55
N HIS A 202 13.08 5.98 10.34
CA HIS A 202 14.00 7.10 10.57
C HIS A 202 13.88 7.75 11.96
N GLY A 203 13.62 6.94 12.98
CA GLY A 203 13.44 7.40 14.37
C GLY A 203 12.04 7.93 14.70
N VAL A 204 11.10 7.85 13.77
CA VAL A 204 9.68 8.13 13.97
C VAL A 204 8.93 6.80 14.07
N ARG A 205 8.26 6.55 15.20
CA ARG A 205 7.46 5.35 15.40
C ARG A 205 6.02 5.58 14.96
N VAL A 206 5.56 4.74 14.04
CA VAL A 206 4.21 4.78 13.46
C VAL A 206 3.42 3.58 13.94
N LEU A 207 2.21 3.81 14.46
CA LEU A 207 1.23 2.78 14.78
C LEU A 207 0.04 2.86 13.84
N LEU A 208 -0.38 1.71 13.31
CA LEU A 208 -1.60 1.56 12.52
C LEU A 208 -2.59 0.72 13.34
N LEU A 209 -3.65 1.35 13.84
CA LEU A 209 -4.66 0.66 14.65
C LEU A 209 -5.79 0.08 13.81
N SER A 210 -5.86 0.40 12.52
CA SER A 210 -7.07 0.13 11.72
C SER A 210 -8.28 0.74 12.44
N ASP A 211 -9.33 -0.04 12.59
CA ASP A 211 -10.58 0.17 13.29
C ASP A 211 -10.65 -0.70 14.55
N LEU A 212 -9.52 -0.92 15.23
CA LEU A 212 -9.45 -1.75 16.43
C LEU A 212 -10.47 -1.28 17.48
N GLY A 213 -11.42 -2.17 17.78
CA GLY A 213 -12.50 -1.91 18.72
C GLY A 213 -12.04 -1.79 20.18
N GLU A 214 -12.95 -1.30 21.03
CA GLU A 214 -12.69 -1.05 22.46
C GLU A 214 -12.08 -2.24 23.19
N ALA A 215 -12.60 -3.46 23.01
CA ALA A 215 -12.09 -4.62 23.74
C ALA A 215 -10.70 -5.02 23.23
N GLY A 216 -10.43 -4.83 21.93
CA GLY A 216 -9.11 -5.00 21.34
C GLY A 216 -8.09 -4.00 21.88
N GLN A 217 -8.49 -2.73 22.03
CA GLN A 217 -7.64 -1.69 22.64
C GLN A 217 -7.36 -1.97 24.13
N VAL A 218 -8.36 -2.40 24.90
CA VAL A 218 -8.17 -2.81 26.30
C VAL A 218 -7.19 -3.99 26.38
N ASN A 219 -7.36 -5.03 25.56
CA ASN A 219 -6.44 -6.16 25.50
C ASN A 219 -5.00 -5.72 25.16
N LEU A 220 -4.86 -4.75 24.26
CA LEU A 220 -3.56 -4.19 23.90
C LEU A 220 -2.92 -3.42 25.07
N LEU A 221 -3.67 -2.59 25.78
CA LEU A 221 -3.19 -1.86 26.96
C LEU A 221 -2.77 -2.81 28.08
N GLU A 222 -3.56 -3.86 28.32
CA GLU A 222 -3.28 -4.88 29.33
C GLU A 222 -2.11 -5.80 28.94
N SER A 223 -1.75 -5.87 27.65
CA SER A 223 -0.65 -6.71 27.17
C SER A 223 0.73 -6.30 27.68
N GLY A 224 0.87 -5.07 28.21
CA GLY A 224 2.14 -4.53 28.69
C GLY A 224 3.15 -4.22 27.58
N GLN A 225 2.73 -4.24 26.31
CA GLN A 225 3.55 -3.82 25.18
C GLN A 225 3.84 -2.31 25.25
N ASP A 226 5.00 -1.90 24.74
CA ASP A 226 5.29 -0.48 24.58
C ASP A 226 4.53 0.08 23.37
N LEU A 227 3.52 0.91 23.64
CA LEU A 227 2.65 1.54 22.64
C LEU A 227 3.03 3.01 22.36
N ARG A 228 4.17 3.48 22.88
CA ARG A 228 4.63 4.85 22.61
C ARG A 228 4.92 5.01 21.13
N CYS A 229 4.36 6.05 20.53
CA CYS A 229 4.57 6.37 19.13
C CYS A 229 4.51 7.87 18.88
N ASP A 230 5.04 8.28 17.73
CA ASP A 230 5.00 9.67 17.25
C ASP A 230 3.78 9.91 16.37
N ILE A 231 3.37 8.89 15.61
CA ILE A 231 2.23 8.94 14.69
C ILE A 231 1.34 7.74 14.94
N VAL A 232 0.05 8.01 15.14
CA VAL A 232 -0.99 7.01 15.20
C VAL A 232 -1.94 7.22 14.03
N VAL A 233 -2.22 6.15 13.26
CA VAL A 233 -3.21 6.15 12.18
C VAL A 233 -4.35 5.25 12.60
N VAL A 234 -5.53 5.85 12.71
CA VAL A 234 -6.76 5.21 13.17
C VAL A 234 -7.88 5.49 12.18
N SER A 235 -8.79 4.54 12.04
CA SER A 235 -10.11 4.80 11.45
C SER A 235 -10.92 5.68 12.40
N MET A 236 -11.91 6.40 11.86
CA MET A 236 -12.80 7.22 12.69
C MET A 236 -13.50 6.33 13.73
N PRO A 237 -13.27 6.51 15.04
CA PRO A 237 -13.92 5.71 16.05
C PRO A 237 -15.44 5.92 16.00
N GLY A 238 -16.19 4.88 16.35
CA GLY A 238 -17.62 4.99 16.62
C GLY A 238 -17.89 5.98 17.74
N VAL A 239 -19.12 6.49 17.83
CA VAL A 239 -19.50 7.39 18.93
C VAL A 239 -19.34 6.64 20.26
N GLY A 240 -18.36 7.07 21.07
CA GLY A 240 -18.07 6.51 22.39
C GLY A 240 -16.93 5.49 22.44
N GLU A 241 -16.27 5.20 21.32
CA GLU A 241 -15.12 4.29 21.28
C GLU A 241 -13.80 5.00 21.63
N PRO A 242 -12.87 4.31 22.32
CA PRO A 242 -11.55 4.85 22.67
C PRO A 242 -10.58 4.93 21.46
N LEU A 243 -9.41 5.55 21.69
CA LEU A 243 -8.33 5.79 20.71
C LEU A 243 -7.03 5.09 21.11
#